data_AF-A0A2K8LYS2-F1
#
_entry.id   AF-A0A2K8LYS2-F1
#
_cell.length_a   1.000
_cell.length_b   1.000
_cell.length_c   1.000
_cell.angle_alpha   90.00
_cell.angle_beta   90.00
_cell.angle_gamma   90.00
#
_symmetry.space_group_name_H-M   'P 1'
#
loop_
_entity.id
_entity.type
_entity.pdbx_description
1 polymer ?
#
loop_
_entity_poly.entity_id
_entity_poly.type
_entity_poly.pdbx_seq_one_letter_code
_entity_poly.pdbx_strand_id
1 'polypeptide(L)'
;MPSDEYEDIDNLVAEWQSLTRRLRYVAEQTRWLAARLTPPYGSDVSGNLLWIVKDFSRIAQVVEWKDFESLILRTTELHNRGTDILHPERGPEPVPSPFVRTMPAEQEETEAKRGGRQVRHVVAYESHIRQSLAHFVEAWTALVDGSLVCDWDMLDDEFPKLEILANEVDRAYAIWESISR
;
A
#
# COMPACT_ATOMS: atom_id res chain seq x y z
N MET A 1 19.32 28.65 32.60
CA MET A 1 18.07 28.15 31.98
C MET A 1 18.50 27.28 30.82
N PRO A 2 18.13 25.99 30.78
CA PRO A 2 18.56 25.13 29.70
C PRO A 2 17.80 25.53 28.43
N SER A 3 18.55 25.85 27.38
CA SER A 3 18.06 26.26 26.06
C SER A 3 17.76 25.05 25.14
N ASP A 4 17.45 23.90 25.72
CA ASP A 4 17.38 22.60 25.02
C ASP A 4 15.95 22.12 24.72
N GLU A 5 14.90 22.90 25.05
CA GLU A 5 13.50 22.40 25.02
C GLU A 5 12.62 22.91 23.87
N TYR A 6 13.14 23.73 22.95
CA TYR A 6 12.44 24.03 21.71
C TYR A 6 13.13 23.30 20.56
N GLU A 7 12.76 22.04 20.34
CA GLU A 7 12.93 21.45 19.00
C GLU A 7 12.31 22.49 18.03
N ASP A 8 13.07 23.02 17.07
CA ASP A 8 12.57 24.10 16.23
C ASP A 8 11.29 23.65 15.49
N ILE A 9 10.21 24.45 15.55
CA ILE A 9 8.96 24.14 14.83
C ILE A 9 9.27 23.93 13.35
N ASP A 10 10.25 24.66 12.80
CA ASP A 10 10.66 24.51 11.42
C ASP A 10 11.30 23.13 11.14
N ASN A 11 12.07 22.58 12.09
CA ASN A 11 12.61 21.23 11.99
C ASN A 11 11.50 20.19 12.03
N LEU A 12 10.54 20.37 12.95
CA LEU A 12 9.40 19.47 13.10
C LEU A 12 8.52 19.45 11.83
N VAL A 13 8.27 20.63 11.23
CA VAL A 13 7.59 20.76 9.94
C VAL A 13 8.37 20.07 8.83
N ALA A 14 9.68 20.25 8.77
CA ALA A 14 10.52 19.63 7.74
C ALA A 14 10.50 18.09 7.84
N GLU A 15 10.57 17.53 9.04
CA GLU A 15 10.46 16.09 9.28
C GLU A 15 9.08 15.55 8.87
N TRP A 16 8.00 16.21 9.30
CA TRP A 16 6.64 15.85 8.94
C TRP A 16 6.42 15.87 7.42
N GLN A 17 6.90 16.91 6.73
CA GLN A 17 6.82 17.00 5.26
C GLN A 17 7.64 15.92 4.57
N SER A 18 8.85 15.63 5.08
CA SER A 18 9.72 14.59 4.54
C SER A 18 9.05 13.21 4.64
N LEU A 19 8.51 12.89 5.81
CA LEU A 19 7.80 11.64 6.06
C LEU A 19 6.55 11.50 5.19
N THR A 20 5.72 12.54 5.14
CA THR A 20 4.53 12.59 4.28
C THR A 20 4.89 12.37 2.81
N ARG A 21 5.93 13.05 2.31
CA ARG A 21 6.39 12.92 0.93
C ARG A 21 6.89 11.51 0.63
N ARG A 22 7.68 10.93 1.54
CA ARG A 22 8.18 9.54 1.40
C ARG A 22 7.03 8.54 1.31
N LEU A 23 6.06 8.62 2.22
CA LEU A 23 4.92 7.72 2.24
C LEU A 23 4.02 7.91 1.01
N ARG A 24 3.75 9.15 0.58
CA ARG A 24 3.00 9.40 -0.66
C ARG A 24 3.73 8.88 -1.90
N TYR A 25 5.06 8.99 -1.94
CA TYR A 25 5.87 8.45 -3.03
C TYR A 25 5.76 6.92 -3.15
N VAL A 26 5.70 6.19 -2.03
CA VAL A 26 5.47 4.73 -2.04
C VAL A 26 4.12 4.38 -2.69
N ALA A 27 3.06 5.14 -2.35
CA ALA A 27 1.76 4.98 -2.99
C ALA A 27 1.84 5.22 -4.51
N GLU A 28 2.55 6.26 -4.94
CA GLU A 28 2.75 6.58 -6.35
C GLU A 28 3.51 5.49 -7.12
N GLN A 29 4.58 4.95 -6.53
CA GLN A 29 5.32 3.82 -7.13
C GLN A 29 4.40 2.60 -7.32
N THR A 30 3.59 2.28 -6.30
CA THR A 30 2.67 1.14 -6.37
C THR A 30 1.54 1.39 -7.38
N ARG A 31 0.99 2.61 -7.45
CA ARG A 31 0.03 3.01 -8.50
C ARG A 31 0.62 2.85 -9.89
N TRP A 32 1.87 3.26 -10.06
CA TRP A 32 2.57 3.14 -11.33
C TRP A 32 2.73 1.66 -11.74
N LEU A 33 3.07 0.77 -10.81
CA LEU A 33 3.12 -0.68 -11.04
C LEU A 33 1.74 -1.24 -11.42
N ALA A 34 0.68 -0.88 -10.68
CA ALA A 34 -0.69 -1.33 -10.96
C ALA A 34 -1.18 -0.85 -12.35
N ALA A 35 -0.82 0.37 -12.75
CA ALA A 35 -1.17 0.91 -14.06
C ALA A 35 -0.55 0.13 -15.23
N ARG A 36 0.61 -0.50 -15.04
CA ARG A 36 1.26 -1.36 -16.06
C ARG A 36 0.46 -2.62 -16.38
N LEU A 37 -0.39 -3.06 -15.46
CA LEU A 37 -1.30 -4.20 -15.65
C LEU A 37 -2.65 -3.78 -16.26
N THR A 38 -2.86 -2.49 -16.56
CA THR A 38 -4.13 -1.96 -17.08
C THR A 38 -4.00 -1.55 -18.56
N PRO A 39 -4.89 -2.02 -19.47
CA PRO A 39 -4.91 -1.56 -20.86
C PRO A 39 -5.13 -0.03 -20.96
N PRO A 40 -4.50 0.68 -21.92
CA PRO A 40 -3.79 0.16 -23.10
C PRO A 40 -2.28 -0.09 -22.88
N TYR A 41 -1.76 0.16 -21.68
CA TYR A 41 -0.32 0.10 -21.38
C TYR A 41 0.24 -1.33 -21.32
N GLY A 42 -0.61 -2.33 -21.11
CA GLY A 42 -0.25 -3.74 -21.06
C GLY A 42 -0.79 -4.51 -22.27
N SER A 43 -0.14 -4.40 -23.44
CA SER A 43 -0.42 -5.29 -24.57
C SER A 43 0.32 -6.64 -24.46
N ASP A 44 1.17 -6.80 -23.44
CA ASP A 44 1.93 -8.02 -23.15
C ASP A 44 2.16 -8.18 -21.63
N VAL A 45 1.06 -8.33 -20.88
CA VAL A 45 1.06 -8.42 -19.40
C VAL A 45 1.87 -9.63 -18.91
N SER A 46 1.79 -10.74 -19.65
CA SER A 46 2.43 -12.01 -19.33
C SER A 46 3.96 -11.92 -19.19
N GLY A 47 4.62 -11.12 -20.04
CA GLY A 47 6.08 -10.95 -20.01
C GLY A 47 6.58 -10.03 -18.89
N ASN A 48 5.69 -9.21 -18.33
CA ASN A 48 6.03 -8.14 -17.39
C ASN A 48 5.69 -8.45 -15.92
N LEU A 49 4.91 -9.50 -15.68
CA LEU A 49 4.37 -9.77 -14.34
C LEU A 49 5.46 -10.05 -13.30
N LEU A 50 6.51 -10.79 -13.67
CA LEU A 50 7.62 -11.13 -12.77
C LEU A 50 8.31 -9.89 -12.19
N TRP A 51 8.62 -8.90 -13.02
CA TRP A 51 9.34 -7.71 -12.54
C TRP A 51 8.42 -6.81 -11.74
N ILE A 52 7.13 -6.70 -12.13
CA ILE A 52 6.12 -5.92 -11.40
C ILE A 52 5.95 -6.47 -9.99
N VAL A 53 5.78 -7.79 -9.86
CA VAL A 53 5.64 -8.45 -8.55
C VAL A 53 6.90 -8.27 -7.72
N LYS A 54 8.09 -8.50 -8.29
CA LYS A 54 9.36 -8.29 -7.56
C LYS A 54 9.55 -6.87 -7.06
N ASP A 55 9.27 -5.87 -7.88
CA ASP A 55 9.39 -4.47 -7.48
C ASP A 55 8.34 -4.11 -6.42
N PHE A 56 7.12 -4.64 -6.55
CA PHE A 56 6.10 -4.47 -5.53
C PHE A 56 6.50 -5.11 -4.20
N SER A 57 6.97 -6.37 -4.17
CA SER A 57 7.39 -7.02 -2.92
C SER A 57 8.53 -6.25 -2.25
N ARG A 58 9.46 -5.68 -3.04
CA ARG A 58 10.51 -4.79 -2.51
C ARG A 58 9.94 -3.52 -1.88
N ILE A 59 8.92 -2.91 -2.50
CA ILE A 59 8.25 -1.73 -1.94
C ILE A 59 7.52 -2.10 -0.64
N ALA A 60 6.74 -3.17 -0.66
CA ALA A 60 5.94 -3.63 0.48
C ALA A 60 6.81 -4.00 1.70
N GLN A 61 8.04 -4.49 1.49
CA GLN A 61 8.98 -4.83 2.57
C GLN A 61 9.61 -3.62 3.28
N VAL A 62 9.62 -2.44 2.66
CA VAL A 62 10.22 -1.23 3.26
C VAL A 62 9.24 -0.52 4.21
N VAL A 63 8.02 -1.04 4.32
CA VAL A 63 6.92 -0.44 5.05
C VAL A 63 6.97 -0.89 6.50
N GLU A 64 7.02 0.07 7.41
CA GLU A 64 6.93 -0.21 8.84
C GLU A 64 5.75 0.53 9.46
N TRP A 65 5.06 -0.13 10.40
CA TRP A 65 4.01 0.47 11.24
C TRP A 65 4.46 1.80 11.84
N LYS A 66 5.72 1.79 12.31
CA LYS A 66 6.39 2.93 12.95
C LYS A 66 6.42 4.17 12.06
N ASP A 67 6.41 4.04 10.74
CA ASP A 67 6.41 5.20 9.84
C ASP A 67 5.09 5.97 9.94
N PHE A 68 3.97 5.26 10.03
CA PHE A 68 2.64 5.87 10.18
C PHE A 68 2.41 6.37 11.61
N GLU A 69 2.82 5.59 12.61
CA GLU A 69 2.84 6.01 14.01
C GLU A 69 3.63 7.32 14.18
N SER A 70 4.83 7.40 13.60
CA SER A 70 5.66 8.61 13.64
C SER A 70 4.95 9.79 12.97
N LEU A 71 4.22 9.56 11.88
CA LEU A 71 3.46 10.61 11.21
C LEU A 71 2.32 11.13 12.10
N ILE A 72 1.60 10.26 12.81
CA ILE A 72 0.58 10.66 13.79
C ILE A 72 1.20 11.48 14.91
N LEU A 73 2.29 11.01 15.50
CA LEU A 73 2.95 11.69 16.61
C LEU A 73 3.43 13.09 16.20
N ARG A 74 4.08 13.21 15.04
CA ARG A 74 4.57 14.49 14.52
C ARG A 74 3.43 15.43 14.14
N THR A 75 2.33 14.91 13.58
CA THR A 75 1.12 15.72 13.30
C THR A 75 0.49 16.24 14.58
N THR A 76 0.36 15.38 15.60
CA THR A 76 -0.17 15.74 16.93
C THR A 76 0.70 16.81 17.59
N GLU A 77 2.01 16.66 17.51
CA GLU A 77 2.96 17.62 18.07
C GLU A 77 2.87 18.99 17.39
N LEU A 78 2.81 19.02 16.06
CA LEU A 78 2.62 20.26 15.30
C LEU A 78 1.30 20.95 15.67
N HIS A 79 0.22 20.20 15.83
CA HIS A 79 -1.06 20.75 16.26
C HIS A 79 -0.98 21.35 17.67
N ASN A 80 -0.38 20.64 18.63
CA ASN A 80 -0.22 21.11 20.01
C ASN A 80 0.64 22.39 20.11
N ARG A 81 1.51 22.63 19.13
CA ARG A 81 2.32 23.86 19.02
C ARG A 81 1.58 25.02 18.31
N GLY A 82 0.29 24.86 18.02
CA GLY A 82 -0.57 25.92 17.49
C GLY A 82 -0.49 26.10 15.97
N THR A 83 -0.02 25.09 15.22
CA THR A 83 -0.07 25.13 13.76
C THR A 83 -1.47 24.74 13.25
N ASP A 84 -1.83 25.27 12.07
CA ASP A 84 -3.11 24.97 11.40
C ASP A 84 -3.10 23.64 10.62
N ILE A 85 -2.25 22.68 10.99
CA ILE A 85 -2.04 21.45 10.20
C ILE A 85 -3.24 20.50 10.21
N LEU A 86 -4.07 20.56 11.27
CA LEU A 86 -5.33 19.82 11.42
C LEU A 86 -6.56 20.68 11.11
N HIS A 87 -6.46 21.62 10.17
CA HIS A 87 -7.60 22.48 9.83
C HIS A 87 -8.74 21.63 9.20
N PRO A 88 -9.96 21.62 9.78
CA PRO A 88 -11.05 20.72 9.37
C PRO A 88 -11.43 20.80 7.89
N GLU A 89 -11.32 21.99 7.29
CA GLU A 89 -11.66 22.21 5.87
C GLU A 89 -10.51 21.97 4.89
N ARG A 90 -9.29 21.71 5.38
CA ARG A 90 -8.08 21.57 4.53
C ARG A 90 -7.34 20.25 4.73
N GLY A 91 -7.65 19.52 5.80
CA GLY A 91 -7.12 18.18 6.05
C GLY A 91 -7.66 17.15 5.05
N PRO A 92 -6.96 16.02 4.88
CA PRO A 92 -7.50 14.92 4.11
C PRO A 92 -8.71 14.30 4.83
N GLU A 93 -9.65 13.76 4.06
CA GLU A 93 -10.77 12.98 4.58
C GLU A 93 -10.44 11.50 4.36
N PRO A 94 -9.95 10.79 5.39
CA PRO A 94 -9.57 9.40 5.22
C PRO A 94 -10.79 8.54 4.94
N VAL A 95 -10.70 7.71 3.91
CA VAL A 95 -11.75 6.76 3.52
C VAL A 95 -11.21 5.35 3.74
N PRO A 96 -11.86 4.52 4.58
CA PRO A 96 -11.43 3.14 4.80
C PRO A 96 -11.39 2.36 3.49
N SER A 97 -10.35 1.53 3.33
CA SER A 97 -10.23 0.70 2.13
C SER A 97 -11.24 -0.46 2.17
N PRO A 98 -11.69 -0.94 1.00
CA PRO A 98 -12.62 -2.06 0.94
C PRO A 98 -12.02 -3.34 1.53
N PHE A 99 -12.89 -4.33 1.81
CA PHE A 99 -12.47 -5.64 2.29
C PHE A 99 -11.47 -6.31 1.33
N VAL A 100 -10.40 -6.89 1.88
CA VAL A 100 -9.40 -7.62 1.12
C VAL A 100 -9.93 -9.00 0.75
N ARG A 101 -10.22 -9.19 -0.54
CA ARG A 101 -10.61 -10.51 -1.05
C ARG A 101 -9.39 -11.42 -1.16
N THR A 102 -9.42 -12.54 -0.46
CA THR A 102 -8.36 -13.56 -0.51
C THR A 102 -8.75 -14.74 -1.40
N MET A 103 -7.77 -15.35 -2.06
CA MET A 103 -7.96 -16.65 -2.69
C MET A 103 -8.13 -17.76 -1.65
N PRO A 104 -8.89 -18.83 -1.94
CA PRO A 104 -8.97 -20.01 -1.08
C PRO A 104 -7.58 -20.56 -0.73
N ALA A 105 -7.43 -21.13 0.47
CA ALA A 105 -6.16 -21.71 0.92
C ALA A 105 -5.69 -22.85 0.00
N GLU A 106 -6.63 -23.68 -0.47
CA GLU A 106 -6.42 -24.85 -1.33
C GLU A 106 -6.38 -24.53 -2.84
N GLN A 107 -6.27 -23.24 -3.22
CA GLN A 107 -6.31 -22.83 -4.61
C GLN A 107 -5.17 -23.45 -5.44
N GLU A 108 -3.96 -23.54 -4.87
CA GLU A 108 -2.81 -24.17 -5.52
C GLU A 108 -3.04 -25.65 -5.82
N GLU A 109 -3.53 -26.41 -4.83
CA GLU A 109 -3.88 -27.83 -5.00
C GLU A 109 -4.98 -28.01 -6.05
N THR A 110 -5.96 -27.10 -6.05
CA THR A 110 -7.06 -27.11 -7.02
C THR A 110 -6.56 -26.91 -8.45
N GLU A 111 -5.64 -25.97 -8.68
CA GLU A 111 -5.06 -25.78 -10.02
C GLU A 111 -4.14 -26.93 -10.42
N ALA A 112 -3.34 -27.47 -9.50
CA ALA A 112 -2.49 -28.64 -9.75
C ALA A 112 -3.30 -29.86 -10.22
N LYS A 113 -4.47 -30.11 -9.61
CA LYS A 113 -5.38 -31.20 -10.00
C LYS A 113 -6.04 -31.02 -11.36
N ARG A 114 -6.18 -29.79 -11.86
CA ARG A 114 -6.84 -29.50 -13.15
C ARG A 114 -5.98 -29.88 -14.35
N GLY A 115 -4.66 -29.99 -14.18
CA GLY A 115 -3.76 -30.62 -15.15
C GLY A 115 -3.68 -29.96 -16.53
N GLY A 116 -4.00 -28.66 -16.66
CA GLY A 116 -3.91 -27.99 -17.96
C GLY A 116 -4.05 -26.47 -17.93
N ARG A 117 -3.32 -25.81 -18.85
CA ARG A 117 -3.34 -24.37 -19.08
C ARG A 117 -4.65 -23.95 -19.76
N GLN A 118 -5.56 -23.32 -19.02
CA GLN A 118 -6.67 -22.59 -19.63
C GLN A 118 -6.36 -21.08 -19.59
N VAL A 119 -6.38 -20.42 -20.75
CA VAL A 119 -6.10 -18.98 -20.90
C VAL A 119 -6.96 -18.14 -19.94
N ARG A 120 -8.19 -18.56 -19.67
CA ARG A 120 -9.10 -17.89 -18.72
C ARG A 120 -8.56 -17.87 -17.28
N HIS A 121 -7.83 -18.90 -16.86
CA HIS A 121 -7.25 -18.97 -15.51
C HIS A 121 -6.03 -18.05 -15.39
N VAL A 122 -5.16 -18.02 -16.39
CA VAL A 122 -4.00 -17.10 -16.45
C VAL A 122 -4.45 -15.64 -16.31
N VAL A 123 -5.45 -15.22 -17.10
CA VAL A 123 -6.01 -13.86 -17.05
C VAL A 123 -6.69 -13.57 -15.71
N ALA A 124 -7.28 -14.58 -15.06
CA ALA A 124 -7.89 -14.41 -13.74
C ALA A 124 -6.85 -14.08 -12.66
N TYR A 125 -5.70 -14.74 -12.65
CA TYR A 125 -4.62 -14.43 -11.71
C TYR A 125 -3.97 -13.08 -12.00
N GLU A 126 -3.76 -12.71 -13.27
CA GLU A 126 -3.32 -11.36 -13.64
C GLU A 126 -4.28 -10.28 -13.13
N SER A 127 -5.59 -10.52 -13.30
CA SER A 127 -6.62 -9.62 -12.78
C SER A 127 -6.61 -9.55 -11.25
N HIS A 128 -6.38 -10.68 -10.55
CA HIS A 128 -6.30 -10.73 -9.09
C HIS A 128 -5.09 -9.96 -8.56
N ILE A 129 -3.93 -10.12 -9.19
CA ILE A 129 -2.71 -9.36 -8.85
C ILE A 129 -2.97 -7.86 -9.05
N ARG A 130 -3.52 -7.46 -10.19
CA ARG A 130 -3.87 -6.06 -10.47
C ARG A 130 -4.82 -5.49 -9.42
N GLN A 131 -5.86 -6.24 -9.05
CA GLN A 131 -6.82 -5.81 -8.03
C GLN A 131 -6.15 -5.68 -6.66
N SER A 132 -5.30 -6.63 -6.28
CA SER A 132 -4.58 -6.61 -5.00
C SER A 132 -3.62 -5.42 -4.91
N LEU A 133 -2.91 -5.08 -5.99
CA LEU A 133 -2.08 -3.87 -6.05
C LEU A 133 -2.90 -2.58 -5.92
N ALA A 134 -4.08 -2.52 -6.57
CA ALA A 134 -4.97 -1.36 -6.47
C ALA A 134 -5.50 -1.19 -5.04
N HIS A 135 -5.96 -2.28 -4.41
CA HIS A 135 -6.42 -2.25 -3.02
C HIS A 135 -5.26 -1.91 -2.05
N PHE A 136 -4.02 -2.33 -2.34
CA PHE A 136 -2.86 -1.96 -1.52
C PHE A 136 -2.66 -0.46 -1.53
N VAL A 137 -2.79 0.18 -2.69
CA VAL A 137 -2.73 1.64 -2.82
C VAL A 137 -3.86 2.30 -2.03
N GLU A 138 -5.07 1.77 -2.08
CA GLU A 138 -6.22 2.33 -1.35
C GLU A 138 -5.99 2.27 0.17
N ALA A 139 -5.64 1.10 0.70
CA ALA A 139 -5.28 0.92 2.12
C ALA A 139 -4.10 1.81 2.53
N TRP A 140 -3.07 1.90 1.69
CA TRP A 140 -1.94 2.80 1.92
C TRP A 140 -2.35 4.27 2.00
N THR A 141 -3.23 4.70 1.10
CA THR A 141 -3.69 6.09 1.05
C THR A 141 -4.52 6.39 2.29
N ALA A 142 -5.42 5.48 2.67
CA ALA A 142 -6.20 5.57 3.90
C ALA A 142 -5.30 5.68 5.14
N LEU A 143 -4.22 4.90 5.22
CA LEU A 143 -3.24 4.98 6.30
C LEU A 143 -2.53 6.34 6.36
N VAL A 144 -2.05 6.85 5.22
CA VAL A 144 -1.40 8.17 5.17
C VAL A 144 -2.37 9.26 5.58
N ASP A 145 -3.58 9.26 5.02
CA ASP A 145 -4.57 10.30 5.29
C ASP A 145 -5.07 10.21 6.74
N GLY A 146 -5.30 9.01 7.28
CA GLY A 146 -5.63 8.77 8.69
C GLY A 146 -4.51 9.25 9.62
N SER A 147 -3.25 8.98 9.25
CA SER A 147 -2.09 9.43 10.02
C SER A 147 -1.99 10.96 10.08
N LEU A 148 -2.35 11.64 8.98
CA LEU A 148 -2.36 13.10 8.86
C LEU A 148 -3.51 13.76 9.64
N VAL A 149 -4.50 13.00 10.09
CA VAL A 149 -5.59 13.48 10.97
C VAL A 149 -5.55 12.83 12.36
N CYS A 150 -4.45 12.14 12.68
CA CYS A 150 -4.25 11.46 13.96
C CYS A 150 -5.28 10.38 14.30
N ASP A 151 -5.80 9.68 13.28
CA ASP A 151 -6.74 8.57 13.42
C ASP A 151 -5.97 7.26 13.67
N TRP A 152 -5.92 6.83 14.93
CA TRP A 152 -5.29 5.57 15.33
C TRP A 152 -6.10 4.35 14.93
N ASP A 153 -7.43 4.44 14.91
CA ASP A 153 -8.31 3.33 14.55
C ASP A 153 -8.08 2.97 13.07
N MET A 154 -7.89 3.98 12.21
CA MET A 154 -7.49 3.78 10.82
C MET A 154 -6.16 3.02 10.69
N LEU A 155 -5.20 3.28 11.57
CA LEU A 155 -3.91 2.59 11.55
C LEU A 155 -4.06 1.11 11.94
N ASP A 156 -4.82 0.83 13.01
CA ASP A 156 -5.15 -0.53 13.46
C ASP A 156 -5.91 -1.33 12.39
N ASP A 157 -6.85 -0.70 11.69
CA ASP A 157 -7.70 -1.36 10.70
C ASP A 157 -7.03 -1.57 9.34
N GLU A 158 -6.26 -0.58 8.85
CA GLU A 158 -5.75 -0.59 7.48
C GLU A 158 -4.35 -1.23 7.36
N PHE A 159 -3.50 -1.12 8.38
CA PHE A 159 -2.13 -1.63 8.28
C PHE A 159 -2.07 -3.15 8.09
N PRO A 160 -2.85 -3.98 8.82
CA PRO A 160 -2.86 -5.42 8.59
C PRO A 160 -3.26 -5.81 7.16
N LYS A 161 -4.07 -4.97 6.48
CA LYS A 161 -4.48 -5.23 5.10
C LYS A 161 -3.29 -5.19 4.14
N LEU A 162 -2.26 -4.38 4.41
CA LEU A 162 -1.07 -4.29 3.57
C LEU A 162 -0.35 -5.64 3.47
N GLU A 163 -0.19 -6.33 4.60
CA GLU A 163 0.44 -7.66 4.65
C GLU A 163 -0.40 -8.70 3.92
N ILE A 164 -1.72 -8.70 4.14
CA ILE A 164 -2.64 -9.62 3.44
C ILE A 164 -2.55 -9.42 1.92
N LEU A 165 -2.58 -8.17 1.46
CA LEU A 165 -2.51 -7.83 0.04
C LEU A 165 -1.15 -8.19 -0.57
N ALA A 166 -0.06 -7.96 0.16
CA ALA A 166 1.28 -8.37 -0.28
C ALA A 166 1.36 -9.89 -0.46
N ASN A 167 0.89 -10.64 0.53
CA ASN A 167 0.81 -12.10 0.46
C ASN A 167 -0.09 -12.59 -0.67
N GLU A 168 -1.22 -11.93 -0.93
CA GLU A 168 -2.12 -12.30 -2.03
C GLU A 168 -1.49 -12.09 -3.40
N VAL A 169 -0.68 -11.03 -3.59
CA VAL A 169 0.08 -10.82 -4.83
C VAL A 169 1.11 -11.94 -5.02
N ASP A 170 1.89 -12.25 -4.00
CA ASP A 170 2.92 -13.30 -4.07
C ASP A 170 2.30 -14.68 -4.33
N ARG A 171 1.20 -15.03 -3.63
CA ARG A 171 0.45 -16.27 -3.84
C ARG A 171 -0.10 -16.37 -5.26
N ALA A 172 -0.73 -15.29 -5.75
CA ALA A 172 -1.34 -15.30 -7.08
C ALA A 172 -0.29 -15.41 -8.18
N TYR A 173 0.86 -14.76 -7.99
CA TYR A 173 1.99 -14.86 -8.91
C TYR A 173 2.57 -16.28 -8.95
N ALA A 174 2.75 -16.93 -7.80
CA ALA A 174 3.24 -18.30 -7.74
C ALA A 174 2.33 -19.30 -8.49
N ILE A 175 1.01 -19.16 -8.32
CA ILE A 175 0.03 -19.99 -9.04
C ILE A 175 0.03 -19.64 -10.53
N TRP A 176 0.05 -18.36 -10.89
CA TRP A 176 0.16 -17.92 -12.29
C TRP A 176 1.40 -18.51 -12.96
N GLU A 177 2.55 -18.50 -12.28
CA GLU A 177 3.81 -19.01 -12.81
C GLU A 177 3.75 -20.53 -13.03
N SER A 178 3.13 -21.28 -12.12
CA SER A 178 3.02 -22.74 -12.24
C SER A 178 2.14 -23.19 -13.41
N ILE A 179 1.09 -22.43 -13.75
CA ILE A 179 0.16 -22.77 -14.85
C ILE A 179 0.53 -22.13 -16.20
N SER A 180 1.44 -21.15 -16.20
CA SER A 180 1.89 -20.44 -17.41
C SER A 180 3.09 -21.08 -18.08
N ARG A 181 3.86 -21.89 -17.32
CA ARG A 181 4.96 -22.74 -17.81
C ARG A 181 4.42 -24.03 -18.42
#